data_AF-A0A8S8YEI3-F1
#
_entry.id   AF-A0A8S8YEI3-F1
#
_cell.length_a   1.000
_cell.length_b   1.000
_cell.length_c   1.000
_cell.angle_alpha   90.00
_cell.angle_beta   90.00
_cell.angle_gamma   90.00
#
_symmetry.space_group_name_H-M   'P 1'
#
loop_
_entity.id
_entity.type
_entity.pdbx_description
1 polymer ?
#
loop_
_entity_poly.entity_id
_entity_poly.type
_entity_poly.pdbx_seq_one_letter_code
_entity_poly.pdbx_strand_id
1 'polypeptide(L)'
;MFAAGPATNIFAAMILLLLLGGLASQFAAAEEGVHIRGVVVGTGAEEAGLEPWDRIVAIDDLAIVDDTSFTEALSTLEAGETVTLTLVNLEGETRTTEAWLSDKREHYAEDGWTEAQLDANGIESGDAFLGVQQVADGTIGIDRLAGPLSPNVEAGLAQRLVATPIHASAAHLRAL
;
A
#
# COMPACT_ATOMS: atom_id res chain seq x y z
N MET A 1 35.98 -12.11 -32.87
CA MET A 1 34.66 -11.92 -32.22
C MET A 1 34.28 -13.24 -31.56
N PHE A 2 34.68 -13.44 -30.30
CA PHE A 2 34.23 -14.63 -29.57
C PHE A 2 32.80 -14.39 -29.15
N ALA A 3 31.85 -15.11 -29.76
CA ALA A 3 30.55 -15.30 -29.15
C ALA A 3 30.81 -16.05 -27.84
N ALA A 4 30.61 -15.39 -26.70
CA ALA A 4 30.65 -16.07 -25.42
C ALA A 4 29.65 -17.24 -25.50
N GLY A 5 30.10 -18.45 -25.16
CA GLY A 5 29.25 -19.65 -25.30
C GLY A 5 27.96 -19.50 -24.51
N PRO A 6 26.90 -20.27 -24.84
CA PRO A 6 25.61 -20.19 -24.15
C PRO A 6 25.75 -20.24 -22.62
N ALA A 7 26.71 -21.03 -22.11
CA ALA A 7 27.02 -21.15 -20.69
C ALA A 7 27.56 -19.85 -20.06
N THR A 8 28.43 -19.12 -20.77
CA THR A 8 29.02 -17.87 -20.27
C THR A 8 27.97 -16.77 -20.18
N ASN A 9 27.01 -16.76 -21.12
CA ASN A 9 25.88 -15.84 -21.10
C ASN A 9 24.94 -16.10 -19.91
N ILE A 10 24.63 -17.37 -19.63
CA ILE A 10 23.82 -17.75 -18.46
C ILE A 10 24.53 -17.38 -17.15
N PHE A 11 25.84 -17.61 -17.07
CA PHE A 11 26.62 -17.26 -15.89
C PHE A 11 26.63 -15.74 -15.64
N ALA A 12 26.83 -14.94 -16.70
CA ALA A 12 26.74 -13.49 -16.63
C ALA A 12 25.33 -13.03 -16.24
N ALA A 13 24.28 -13.65 -16.79
CA ALA A 13 22.89 -13.34 -16.44
C ALA A 13 22.58 -13.63 -14.97
N MET A 14 23.09 -14.73 -14.42
CA MET A 14 22.90 -15.07 -13.01
C MET A 14 23.60 -14.08 -12.08
N ILE A 15 24.82 -13.64 -12.43
CA ILE A 15 25.51 -12.57 -11.70
C ILE A 15 24.72 -11.26 -11.77
N LEU A 16 24.23 -10.89 -12.97
CA LEU A 16 23.41 -9.69 -13.14
C LEU A 16 22.11 -9.77 -12.34
N LEU A 17 21.45 -10.93 -12.28
CA LEU A 17 20.26 -11.14 -11.47
C LEU A 17 20.53 -11.00 -9.96
N LEU A 18 21.66 -11.52 -9.48
CA LEU A 18 22.06 -11.37 -8.07
C LEU A 18 22.43 -9.91 -7.73
N LEU A 19 23.12 -9.22 -8.65
CA LEU A 19 23.44 -7.81 -8.50
C LEU A 19 22.17 -6.95 -8.54
N LEU A 20 21.24 -7.23 -9.46
CA LEU A 20 19.94 -6.56 -9.53
C LEU A 20 19.13 -6.79 -8.24
N GLY A 21 19.10 -8.00 -7.70
CA GLY A 21 18.42 -8.30 -6.44
C GLY A 21 19.03 -7.59 -5.23
N GLY A 22 20.36 -7.55 -5.13
CA GLY A 22 21.06 -6.82 -4.05
C GLY A 22 20.98 -5.30 -4.17
N LEU A 23 20.90 -4.77 -5.40
CA LEU A 23 20.63 -3.34 -5.62
C LEU A 23 19.15 -3.01 -5.40
N ALA A 24 18.24 -3.93 -5.69
CA ALA A 24 16.81 -3.76 -5.44
C ALA A 24 16.49 -3.55 -3.95
N SER A 25 17.21 -4.23 -3.04
CA SER A 25 17.03 -4.05 -1.59
C SER A 25 17.59 -2.73 -1.05
N GLN A 26 18.35 -1.97 -1.85
CA GLN A 26 18.91 -0.67 -1.46
C GLN A 26 17.98 0.50 -1.83
N PHE A 27 16.89 0.27 -2.57
CA PHE A 27 15.84 1.26 -2.75
C PHE A 27 14.97 1.29 -1.49
N ALA A 28 15.47 1.95 -0.44
CA ALA A 28 14.63 2.41 0.66
C ALA A 28 14.01 3.75 0.26
N ALA A 29 12.96 3.67 -0.53
CA ALA A 29 11.95 4.71 -0.59
C ALA A 29 10.60 4.00 -0.50
N ALA A 30 10.36 3.34 0.64
CA ALA A 30 8.98 3.22 1.08
C ALA A 30 8.61 4.66 1.46
N GLU A 31 8.13 5.43 0.50
CA GLU A 31 7.59 6.74 0.81
C GLU A 31 6.33 6.50 1.63
N GLU A 32 6.44 6.78 2.92
CA GLU A 32 5.39 6.56 3.93
C GLU A 32 4.11 7.28 3.51
N GLY A 33 2.98 6.63 3.79
CA GLY A 33 1.65 7.17 3.58
C GLY A 33 0.85 6.51 2.47
N VAL A 34 -0.32 7.07 2.26
CA VAL A 34 -1.44 6.45 1.57
C VAL A 34 -1.76 7.18 0.28
N HIS A 35 -1.68 6.48 -0.85
CA HIS A 35 -1.96 7.07 -2.16
C HIS A 35 -3.45 7.16 -2.46
N ILE A 36 -3.89 8.35 -2.85
CA ILE A 36 -5.26 8.62 -3.31
C ILE A 36 -5.38 8.16 -4.76
N ARG A 37 -6.19 7.14 -5.03
CA ARG A 37 -6.46 6.68 -6.41
C ARG A 37 -7.61 7.44 -7.06
N GLY A 38 -8.52 7.94 -6.26
CA GLY A 38 -9.66 8.72 -6.70
C GLY A 38 -10.35 9.40 -5.52
N VAL A 39 -11.13 10.42 -5.85
CA VAL A 39 -11.91 11.20 -4.88
C VAL A 39 -13.39 11.07 -5.24
N VAL A 40 -14.22 10.85 -4.23
CA VAL A 40 -15.67 10.73 -4.36
C VAL A 40 -16.28 12.13 -4.42
N VAL A 41 -17.11 12.37 -5.42
CA VAL A 41 -17.78 13.66 -5.64
C VAL A 41 -18.76 13.94 -4.50
N GLY A 42 -18.84 15.19 -4.06
CA GLY A 42 -19.71 15.64 -2.97
C GLY A 42 -19.19 15.33 -1.57
N THR A 43 -17.94 14.90 -1.43
CA THR A 43 -17.32 14.61 -0.12
C THR A 43 -16.32 15.69 0.29
N GLY A 44 -15.93 15.69 1.57
CA GLY A 44 -14.95 16.63 2.08
C GLY A 44 -13.57 16.49 1.43
N ALA A 45 -13.20 15.31 0.91
CA ALA A 45 -12.00 15.16 0.09
C ALA A 45 -12.05 15.98 -1.22
N GLU A 46 -13.19 16.03 -1.90
CA GLU A 46 -13.34 16.84 -3.13
C GLU A 46 -13.25 18.33 -2.79
N GLU A 47 -13.95 18.77 -1.74
CA GLU A 47 -13.99 20.18 -1.32
C GLU A 47 -12.62 20.66 -0.81
N ALA A 48 -11.87 19.79 -0.13
CA ALA A 48 -10.50 20.04 0.29
C ALA A 48 -9.49 20.04 -0.86
N GLY A 49 -9.95 19.75 -2.09
CA GLY A 49 -9.14 19.74 -3.29
C GLY A 49 -8.10 18.63 -3.32
N LEU A 50 -8.43 17.45 -2.78
CA LEU A 50 -7.57 16.27 -2.94
C LEU A 50 -7.59 15.86 -4.42
N GLU A 51 -6.42 15.50 -4.92
CA GLU A 51 -6.29 15.02 -6.29
C GLU A 51 -5.88 13.55 -6.31
N PRO A 52 -6.23 12.80 -7.37
CA PRO A 52 -5.56 11.53 -7.64
C PRO A 52 -4.04 11.75 -7.64
N TRP A 53 -3.31 10.77 -7.11
CA TRP A 53 -1.85 10.77 -6.95
C TRP A 53 -1.29 11.55 -5.76
N ASP A 54 -2.09 12.35 -5.06
CA ASP A 54 -1.69 12.85 -3.75
C ASP A 54 -1.49 11.68 -2.77
N ARG A 55 -0.54 11.85 -1.87
CA ARG A 55 -0.30 10.91 -0.76
C ARG A 55 -0.63 11.54 0.56
N ILE A 56 -1.50 10.91 1.33
CA ILE A 56 -1.82 11.29 2.71
C ILE A 56 -0.72 10.75 3.62
N VAL A 57 -0.05 11.64 4.34
CA VAL A 57 1.04 11.29 5.27
C VAL A 57 0.72 11.60 6.73
N ALA A 58 -0.31 12.41 6.99
CA ALA A 58 -0.85 12.61 8.33
C ALA A 58 -2.33 13.01 8.29
N ILE A 59 -3.07 12.62 9.33
CA ILE A 59 -4.42 13.09 9.66
C ILE A 59 -4.34 13.65 11.08
N ASP A 60 -4.56 14.96 11.22
CA ASP A 60 -4.26 15.73 12.43
C ASP A 60 -2.83 15.47 12.93
N ASP A 61 -2.69 14.97 14.16
CA ASP A 61 -1.41 14.61 14.78
C ASP A 61 -1.02 13.14 14.55
N LEU A 62 -1.85 12.35 13.84
CA LEU A 62 -1.60 10.94 13.56
C LEU A 62 -0.83 10.77 12.25
N ALA A 63 0.37 10.21 12.36
CA ALA A 63 1.17 9.85 11.20
C ALA A 63 0.52 8.69 10.44
N ILE A 64 0.35 8.86 9.13
CA ILE A 64 -0.18 7.83 8.25
C ILE A 64 1.00 7.24 7.48
N VAL A 65 1.33 5.99 7.77
CA VAL A 65 2.44 5.26 7.16
C VAL A 65 1.97 4.24 6.13
N ASP A 66 0.79 3.69 6.34
CA ASP A 66 0.17 2.63 5.53
C ASP A 66 -1.37 2.61 5.65
N ASP A 67 -2.04 1.72 4.92
CA ASP A 67 -3.50 1.52 4.96
C ASP A 67 -4.04 1.19 6.36
N THR A 68 -3.24 0.48 7.17
CA THR A 68 -3.64 0.12 8.54
C THR A 68 -3.71 1.36 9.40
N SER A 69 -2.66 2.18 9.41
CA SER A 69 -2.62 3.44 10.17
C SER A 69 -3.69 4.44 9.70
N PHE A 70 -4.03 4.45 8.40
CA PHE A 70 -5.11 5.26 7.86
C PHE A 70 -6.48 4.81 8.38
N THR A 71 -6.75 3.51 8.34
CA THR A 71 -8.01 2.95 8.85
C THR A 71 -8.13 3.14 10.36
N GLU A 72 -7.05 2.95 11.11
CA GLU A 72 -7.00 3.18 12.55
C GLU A 72 -7.26 4.65 12.87
N ALA A 73 -6.63 5.59 12.18
CA ALA A 73 -6.87 7.03 12.37
C ALA A 73 -8.35 7.38 12.15
N LEU A 74 -8.94 6.94 11.03
CA LEU A 74 -10.36 7.18 10.75
C LEU A 74 -11.30 6.52 11.78
N SER A 75 -10.94 5.37 12.34
CA SER A 75 -11.77 4.71 13.37
C SER A 75 -11.85 5.50 14.69
N THR A 76 -10.97 6.48 14.89
CA THR A 76 -10.99 7.36 16.07
C THR A 76 -11.81 8.64 15.86
N LEU A 77 -12.33 8.83 14.66
CA LEU A 77 -13.01 10.04 14.21
C LEU A 77 -14.47 9.74 13.88
N GLU A 78 -15.30 10.78 13.91
CA GLU A 78 -16.74 10.68 13.61
C GLU A 78 -17.12 11.43 12.34
N ALA A 79 -18.18 10.97 11.68
CA ALA A 79 -18.79 11.69 10.57
C ALA A 79 -19.24 13.09 11.01
N GLY A 80 -19.00 14.09 10.15
CA GLY A 80 -19.27 15.50 10.41
C GLY A 80 -18.09 16.25 11.06
N GLU A 81 -17.06 15.57 11.54
CA GLU A 81 -15.84 16.21 12.03
C GLU A 81 -15.01 16.77 10.88
N THR A 82 -14.17 17.78 11.19
CA THR A 82 -13.20 18.35 10.23
C THR A 82 -11.80 18.06 10.73
N VAL A 83 -10.96 17.51 9.85
CA VAL A 83 -9.60 17.10 10.16
C VAL A 83 -8.59 17.82 9.28
N THR A 84 -7.39 17.97 9.80
CA THR A 84 -6.25 18.55 9.09
C THR A 84 -5.48 17.45 8.38
N LEU A 85 -5.42 17.48 7.06
CA LEU A 85 -4.67 16.51 6.26
C LEU A 85 -3.32 17.07 5.86
N THR A 86 -2.26 16.28 6.05
CA THR A 86 -0.96 16.55 5.42
C THR A 86 -0.80 15.66 4.21
N LEU A 87 -0.60 16.29 3.05
CA LEU A 87 -0.51 15.65 1.74
C LEU A 87 0.87 15.89 1.13
N VAL A 88 1.34 14.94 0.34
CA VAL A 88 2.52 15.07 -0.53
C VAL A 88 2.10 14.83 -1.96
N ASN A 89 2.38 15.77 -2.85
CA ASN A 89 2.05 15.63 -4.27
C ASN A 89 3.11 14.83 -5.04
N LEU A 90 2.89 14.62 -6.35
CA LEU A 90 3.83 13.92 -7.24
C LEU A 90 5.22 14.58 -7.37
N GLU A 91 5.32 15.88 -7.09
CA GLU A 91 6.57 16.65 -7.13
C GLU A 91 7.35 16.55 -5.80
N GLY A 92 6.77 15.89 -4.78
CA GLY A 92 7.33 15.77 -3.45
C GLY A 92 7.08 17.00 -2.56
N GLU A 93 6.22 17.92 -2.98
CA GLU A 93 5.84 19.08 -2.19
C GLU A 93 4.78 18.71 -1.15
N THR A 94 5.05 19.08 0.10
CA THR A 94 4.10 18.91 1.21
C THR A 94 3.15 20.08 1.28
N ARG A 95 1.85 19.79 1.38
CA ARG A 95 0.80 20.77 1.65
C ARG A 95 -0.14 20.29 2.75
N THR A 96 -0.80 21.23 3.40
CA THR A 96 -1.82 20.95 4.42
C THR A 96 -3.16 21.50 3.96
N THR A 97 -4.24 20.74 4.19
CA THR A 97 -5.62 21.15 3.86
C THR A 97 -6.59 20.63 4.91
N GLU A 98 -7.73 21.27 5.07
CA GLU A 98 -8.80 20.81 5.97
C GLU A 98 -9.87 20.07 5.16
N ALA A 99 -10.33 18.93 5.66
CA ALA A 99 -11.39 18.14 5.04
C ALA A 99 -12.40 17.69 6.10
N TRP A 100 -13.69 17.80 5.78
CA TRP A 100 -14.73 17.24 6.63
C TRP A 100 -14.99 15.76 6.29
N LEU A 101 -15.42 14.99 7.28
CA LEU A 101 -15.66 13.55 7.15
C LEU A 101 -17.15 13.32 6.86
N SER A 102 -17.45 12.61 5.77
CA SER A 102 -18.81 12.19 5.44
C SER A 102 -19.22 10.97 6.26
N ASP A 103 -20.52 10.63 6.28
CA ASP A 103 -21.01 9.40 6.90
C ASP A 103 -20.80 8.21 5.94
N LYS A 104 -20.04 7.22 6.41
CA LYS A 104 -19.70 6.02 5.65
C LYS A 104 -20.94 5.19 5.31
N ARG A 105 -21.87 5.05 6.26
CA ARG A 105 -23.08 4.24 6.09
C ARG A 105 -24.01 4.87 5.04
N GLU A 106 -24.18 6.18 5.10
CA GLU A 106 -24.96 6.95 4.11
C GLU A 106 -24.36 6.77 2.72
N HIS A 107 -23.03 6.95 2.58
CA HIS A 107 -22.35 6.76 1.30
C HIS A 107 -22.58 5.36 0.69
N TYR A 108 -22.39 4.30 1.46
CA TYR A 108 -22.60 2.94 0.95
C TYR A 108 -24.09 2.62 0.67
N ALA A 109 -25.01 3.21 1.45
CA ALA A 109 -26.44 3.09 1.18
C ALA A 109 -26.82 3.75 -0.16
N GLU A 110 -26.25 4.91 -0.49
CA GLU A 110 -26.43 5.58 -1.79
C GLU A 110 -25.85 4.76 -2.95
N ASP A 111 -24.73 4.07 -2.72
CA ASP A 111 -24.12 3.12 -3.67
C ASP A 111 -24.93 1.81 -3.83
N GLY A 112 -26.07 1.69 -3.13
CA GLY A 112 -27.03 0.60 -3.28
C GLY A 112 -26.84 -0.58 -2.32
N TRP A 113 -26.05 -0.41 -1.24
CA TRP A 113 -25.92 -1.42 -0.20
C TRP A 113 -27.21 -1.52 0.62
N THR A 114 -27.60 -2.75 0.96
CA THR A 114 -28.74 -2.98 1.85
C THR A 114 -28.33 -2.86 3.31
N GLU A 115 -29.28 -2.49 4.19
CA GLU A 115 -29.09 -2.45 5.65
C GLU A 115 -28.43 -3.73 6.19
N ALA A 116 -28.87 -4.90 5.73
CA ALA A 116 -28.31 -6.18 6.15
C ALA A 116 -26.84 -6.36 5.74
N GLN A 117 -26.40 -5.78 4.62
CA GLN A 117 -24.99 -5.81 4.21
C GLN A 117 -24.16 -4.83 5.03
N LEU A 118 -24.68 -3.64 5.30
CA LEU A 118 -24.01 -2.63 6.14
C LEU A 118 -23.77 -3.19 7.55
N ASP A 119 -24.80 -3.76 8.16
CA ASP A 119 -24.72 -4.37 9.49
C ASP A 119 -23.76 -5.58 9.50
N ALA A 120 -23.80 -6.42 8.47
CA ALA A 120 -22.89 -7.57 8.37
C ALA A 120 -21.42 -7.18 8.20
N ASN A 121 -21.13 -5.98 7.69
CA ASN A 121 -19.78 -5.43 7.57
C ASN A 121 -19.42 -4.49 8.72
N GLY A 122 -20.29 -4.36 9.73
CA GLY A 122 -20.05 -3.49 10.89
C GLY A 122 -19.94 -2.01 10.53
N ILE A 123 -20.64 -1.57 9.47
CA ILE A 123 -20.66 -0.16 9.06
C ILE A 123 -21.80 0.52 9.82
N GLU A 124 -21.47 1.31 10.83
CA GLU A 124 -22.44 1.99 11.68
C GLU A 124 -22.68 3.43 11.21
N SER A 125 -23.81 4.02 11.59
CA SER A 125 -24.05 5.45 11.31
C SER A 125 -23.14 6.27 12.22
N GLY A 126 -22.52 7.31 11.68
CA GLY A 126 -21.48 8.09 12.34
C GLY A 126 -20.06 7.62 12.00
N ASP A 127 -19.90 6.47 11.33
CA ASP A 127 -18.58 6.02 10.87
C ASP A 127 -17.97 7.06 9.92
N ALA A 128 -16.77 7.53 10.23
CA ALA A 128 -16.08 8.51 9.42
C ALA A 128 -15.72 7.98 8.01
N PHE A 129 -15.96 8.81 7.01
CA PHE A 129 -15.57 8.55 5.63
C PHE A 129 -14.94 9.80 5.00
N LEU A 130 -13.65 9.71 4.67
CA LEU A 130 -12.95 10.83 4.05
C LEU A 130 -13.39 11.10 2.60
N GLY A 131 -13.92 10.10 1.88
CA GLY A 131 -14.28 10.26 0.46
C GLY A 131 -13.16 9.96 -0.52
N VAL A 132 -12.17 9.13 -0.14
CA VAL A 132 -11.10 8.68 -1.04
C VAL A 132 -11.27 7.21 -1.42
N GLN A 133 -11.19 6.90 -2.72
CA GLN A 133 -11.29 5.53 -3.20
C GLN A 133 -9.95 4.82 -3.04
N GLN A 134 -9.93 3.89 -2.08
CA GLN A 134 -8.91 2.87 -1.87
C GLN A 134 -7.46 3.36 -1.91
N VAL A 135 -6.91 3.41 -0.73
CA VAL A 135 -5.51 3.28 -0.44
C VAL A 135 -5.00 1.96 -1.01
N ALA A 136 -3.94 1.98 -1.80
CA ALA A 136 -3.10 0.80 -1.94
C ALA A 136 -1.74 1.20 -1.38
N ASP A 137 -1.27 0.48 -0.36
CA ASP A 137 0.11 0.62 0.06
C ASP A 137 1.01 0.41 -1.16
N GLY A 138 1.93 1.36 -1.37
CA GLY A 138 2.89 1.29 -2.48
C GLY A 138 3.74 0.02 -2.46
N THR A 139 3.75 -0.70 -1.33
CA THR A 139 4.47 -1.96 -1.10
C THR A 139 3.71 -3.21 -1.56
N ILE A 140 2.38 -3.18 -1.74
CA ILE A 140 1.59 -4.38 -2.12
C ILE A 140 2.08 -4.98 -3.45
N GLY A 141 2.53 -4.12 -4.39
CA GLY A 141 3.12 -4.57 -5.64
C GLY A 141 4.45 -5.31 -5.45
N ILE A 142 5.29 -4.80 -4.54
CA ILE A 142 6.57 -5.41 -4.17
C ILE A 142 6.33 -6.72 -3.42
N ASP A 143 5.36 -6.77 -2.51
CA ASP A 143 5.05 -7.95 -1.71
C ASP A 143 4.53 -9.11 -2.56
N ARG A 144 3.71 -8.82 -3.57
CA ARG A 144 3.28 -9.83 -4.57
C ARG A 144 4.43 -10.34 -5.43
N LEU A 145 5.38 -9.47 -5.77
CA LEU A 145 6.53 -9.84 -6.59
C LEU A 145 7.60 -10.60 -5.80
N ALA A 146 7.88 -10.16 -4.57
CA ALA A 146 8.88 -10.73 -3.67
C ALA A 146 8.38 -12.00 -2.97
N GLY A 147 7.06 -12.14 -2.78
CA GLY A 147 6.43 -13.30 -2.15
C GLY A 147 7.04 -13.59 -0.77
N PRO A 148 7.51 -14.83 -0.50
CA PRO A 148 8.08 -15.21 0.79
C PRO A 148 9.43 -14.52 1.12
N LEU A 149 9.99 -13.75 0.18
CA LEU A 149 11.20 -12.95 0.37
C LEU A 149 10.90 -11.49 0.72
N SER A 150 9.62 -11.09 0.78
CA SER A 150 9.25 -9.74 1.21
C SER A 150 9.76 -9.46 2.63
N PRO A 151 10.35 -8.27 2.88
CA PRO A 151 10.76 -7.86 4.22
C PRO A 151 9.56 -7.69 5.18
N ASN A 152 8.35 -7.49 4.63
CA ASN A 152 7.12 -7.25 5.38
C ASN A 152 6.43 -8.56 5.84
N VAL A 153 6.95 -9.72 5.43
CA VAL A 153 6.48 -11.03 5.89
C VAL A 153 7.30 -11.45 7.12
N GLU A 154 6.64 -11.47 8.28
CA GLU A 154 7.16 -12.08 9.51
C GLU A 154 7.31 -13.60 9.32
N ALA A 155 8.44 -14.03 8.80
CA ALA A 155 8.79 -15.43 8.64
C ALA A 155 10.25 -15.64 9.04
N GLY A 156 10.49 -16.63 9.92
CA GLY A 156 11.85 -17.07 10.24
C GLY A 156 12.54 -17.68 9.01
N LEU A 157 13.88 -17.71 9.00
CA LEU A 157 14.69 -18.27 7.91
C LEU A 157 14.22 -19.66 7.43
N ALA A 158 13.81 -20.53 8.36
CA ALA A 158 13.31 -21.86 8.05
C ALA A 158 11.95 -21.84 7.33
N GLN A 159 11.03 -20.95 7.71
CA GLN A 159 9.74 -20.79 7.03
C GLN A 159 9.91 -20.16 5.66
N ARG A 160 10.83 -19.20 5.51
CA ARG A 160 11.15 -18.61 4.21
C ARG A 160 11.66 -19.67 3.23
N LEU A 161 12.55 -20.55 3.67
CA LEU A 161 13.08 -21.66 2.86
C LEU A 161 12.03 -22.69 2.43
N VAL A 162 11.01 -22.94 3.27
CA VAL A 162 9.92 -23.88 2.98
C VAL A 162 8.86 -23.26 2.07
N ALA A 163 8.58 -21.96 2.22
CA ALA A 163 7.59 -21.24 1.44
C ALA A 163 8.11 -20.81 0.06
N THR A 164 9.42 -20.85 -0.19
CA THR A 164 9.97 -20.64 -1.53
C THR A 164 9.42 -21.71 -2.48
N PRO A 165 8.86 -21.34 -3.65
CA PRO A 165 8.41 -22.32 -4.63
C PRO A 165 9.53 -23.32 -4.96
N ILE A 166 9.20 -24.61 -5.04
CA ILE A 166 10.15 -25.74 -5.19
C ILE A 166 11.13 -25.59 -6.38
N HIS A 167 10.80 -24.72 -7.34
CA HIS A 167 11.62 -24.40 -8.51
C HIS A 167 12.81 -23.48 -8.18
N ALA A 168 12.79 -22.78 -7.05
CA ALA A 168 13.91 -21.97 -6.54
C ALA A 168 14.79 -22.72 -5.52
N SER A 169 14.36 -23.88 -5.01
CA SER A 169 15.12 -24.68 -4.02
C SER A 169 15.96 -25.81 -4.63
N ALA A 170 16.05 -25.91 -5.96
CA ALA A 170 16.83 -26.93 -6.65
C ALA A 170 18.35 -26.64 -6.76
N ALA A 171 18.94 -25.89 -5.82
CA ALA A 171 20.36 -25.53 -5.86
C ALA A 171 21.23 -26.17 -4.76
N HIS A 172 20.72 -27.10 -3.92
CA HIS A 172 21.57 -27.66 -2.86
C HIS A 172 21.35 -29.11 -2.41
N LEU A 173 21.10 -30.05 -3.32
CA LEU A 173 21.19 -31.49 -2.97
C LEU A 173 21.67 -32.35 -4.15
N ARG A 174 22.97 -32.27 -4.45
CA ARG A 174 23.75 -33.39 -4.99
C ARG A 174 25.22 -33.27 -4.56
N ALA A 175 25.46 -33.61 -3.29
CA ALA A 175 26.74 -34.07 -2.81
C ALA A 175 26.48 -35.06 -1.66
N LEU A 176 26.27 -36.32 -2.04
CA LEU A 176 26.68 -37.57 -1.39
C LEU A 176 26.19 -38.74 -2.26
#